data_AF-A0AAU9C7J6-F1
#
_entry.id   AF-A0AAU9C7J6-F1
#
_cell.length_a   1.000
_cell.length_b   1.000
_cell.length_c   1.000
_cell.angle_alpha   90.00
_cell.angle_beta   90.00
_cell.angle_gamma   90.00
#
_symmetry.space_group_name_H-M   'P 1'
#
loop_
_entity.id
_entity.type
_entity.pdbx_description
1 polymer ?
#
loop_
_entity_poly.entity_id
_entity_poly.type
_entity_poly.pdbx_seq_one_letter_code
_entity_poly.pdbx_strand_id
1 'polypeptide(L)' 'MNGYKQRITLEPGKRGGKPCTRGLRITVYDVLEWLASGNGACIEVY' A
#
# COMPACT_ATOMS: atom_id res chain seq x y z
N MET A 1 8.56 -17.84 7.20
CA MET A 1 7.13 -17.52 7.00
C MET A 1 6.70 -16.50 8.05
N ASN A 2 6.38 -15.22 7.83
CA ASN A 2 6.06 -14.42 6.66
C ASN A 2 6.39 -12.94 6.95
N GLY A 3 7.24 -12.31 6.14
CA GLY A 3 7.80 -10.96 6.40
C GLY A 3 6.93 -9.76 5.99
N TYR A 4 5.66 -9.95 5.65
CA TYR A 4 4.79 -8.86 5.17
C TYR A 4 4.19 -8.02 6.30
N LYS A 5 4.01 -8.58 7.50
CA LYS A 5 3.50 -7.84 8.68
C LYS A 5 4.39 -6.66 9.07
N GLN A 6 5.68 -6.74 8.75
CA GLN A 6 6.59 -5.62 8.95
C GLN A 6 6.38 -4.53 7.92
N ARG A 7 5.82 -4.79 6.73
CA ARG A 7 5.66 -3.80 5.64
C ARG A 7 4.27 -3.18 5.59
N ILE A 8 3.27 -3.82 6.18
CA ILE A 8 1.87 -3.38 6.16
C ILE A 8 1.45 -2.99 7.58
N THR A 9 0.98 -1.77 7.74
CA THR A 9 0.48 -1.20 9.00
C THR A 9 -1.04 -1.07 8.95
N LEU A 10 -1.70 -1.49 10.03
CA LEU A 10 -3.14 -1.33 10.26
C LEU A 10 -3.34 -0.27 11.35
N GLU A 11 -3.65 0.94 10.94
CA GLU A 11 -3.89 2.07 11.86
C GLU A 11 -5.38 2.44 11.79
N PRO A 12 -6.19 2.24 12.86
CA PRO A 12 -7.64 2.46 12.82
C PRO A 12 -8.04 3.91 12.51
N GLY A 13 -7.14 4.88 12.69
CA GLY A 13 -7.35 6.29 12.32
C GLY A 13 -6.89 6.68 10.91
N LYS A 14 -6.27 5.77 10.15
CA LYS A 14 -5.66 6.07 8.85
C LYS A 14 -6.42 5.35 7.75
N ARG A 15 -6.92 6.10 6.75
CA ARG A 15 -7.74 5.57 5.63
C ARG A 15 -8.91 4.66 6.11
N GLY A 16 -9.46 4.89 7.30
CA GLY A 16 -10.57 4.11 7.85
C GLY A 16 -10.19 2.71 8.34
N GLY A 17 -8.97 2.51 8.84
CA GLY A 17 -8.49 1.21 9.34
C GLY A 17 -8.05 0.26 8.23
N LYS A 18 -7.95 0.74 6.99
CA LYS A 18 -7.47 -0.06 5.86
C LYS A 18 -5.97 -0.36 6.00
N PRO A 19 -5.52 -1.55 5.57
CA PRO A 19 -4.10 -1.87 5.53
C PRO A 19 -3.35 -0.89 4.63
N CYS A 20 -2.44 -0.13 5.22
CA CYS A 20 -1.58 0.83 4.54
C CYS A 20 -0.15 0.32 4.49
N THR A 21 0.55 0.60 3.40
CA THR A 21 1.99 0.31 3.31
C THR A 21 2.75 1.23 4.26
N ARG A 22 3.62 0.68 5.12
CA ARG A 22 4.37 1.44 6.14
C ARG A 22 5.17 2.56 5.49
N GLY A 23 5.07 3.78 6.04
CA GLY A 23 5.75 4.97 5.53
C GLY A 23 5.00 5.71 4.43
N LEU A 24 3.91 5.13 3.91
CA LEU A 24 3.08 5.72 2.87
C LEU A 24 1.63 5.85 3.37
N ARG A 25 0.85 6.76 2.78
CA ARG A 25 -0.61 6.88 3.00
C ARG A 25 -1.41 6.16 1.89
N ILE A 26 -0.79 5.18 1.25
CA ILE A 26 -1.34 4.39 0.15
C ILE A 26 -1.81 3.05 0.73
N THR A 27 -3.01 2.61 0.36
CA THR A 27 -3.54 1.32 0.81
C THR A 27 -2.95 0.20 -0.01
N VAL A 28 -2.90 -1.01 0.55
CA VAL A 28 -2.45 -2.20 -0.18
C VAL A 28 -3.31 -2.41 -1.44
N TYR A 29 -4.59 -2.05 -1.39
CA TYR A 29 -5.50 -2.13 -2.54
C TYR A 29 -5.10 -1.20 -3.68
N ASP A 30 -4.76 0.06 -3.37
CA ASP A 30 -4.30 1.01 -4.39
C ASP A 30 -3.06 0.47 -5.13
N VAL A 31 -2.10 -0.13 -4.40
CA VAL A 31 -0.90 -0.74 -4.98
C VAL A 31 -1.26 -1.95 -5.85
N LEU A 32 -2.17 -2.80 -5.40
CA LEU A 32 -2.62 -3.95 -6.17
C LEU A 32 -3.37 -3.54 -7.44
N GLU A 33 -4.19 -2.48 -7.38
CA GLU A 33 -4.86 -1.91 -8.55
C GLU A 33 -3.85 -1.30 -9.54
N TRP A 34 -2.79 -0.65 -9.07
CA TRP A 34 -1.72 -0.15 -9.94
C TRP A 34 -0.95 -1.27 -10.63
N LEU A 35 -0.62 -2.33 -9.89
CA LEU A 35 0.02 -3.52 -10.45
C LEU A 35 -0.91 -4.23 -11.45
N ALA A 36 -2.20 -4.34 -11.14
CA ALA A 36 -3.19 -4.98 -12.01
C ALA A 36 -3.52 -4.15 -13.26
N SER A 37 -3.48 -2.83 -13.17
CA SER A 37 -3.71 -1.92 -14.29
C SER A 37 -2.48 -1.76 -15.21
N GLY A 38 -1.38 -2.47 -14.97
CA GLY A 38 -0.14 -2.38 -15.75
C GLY A 38 0.66 -1.10 -15.48
N ASN A 39 0.20 -0.24 -14.56
CA ASN A 39 0.83 1.03 -14.21
C ASN A 39 1.84 0.86 -13.08
N GLY A 40 2.94 0.15 -13.35
CA GLY A 40 4.14 0.26 -12.51
C GLY A 40 4.82 1.65 -12.60
N ALA A 41 4.41 2.49 -13.56
CA ALA A 41 5.11 3.72 -13.94
C ALA A 41 4.75 4.97 -13.10
N CYS A 42 3.66 4.97 -12.32
CA CYS A 42 3.26 6.17 -11.54
C CYS A 42 4.15 6.40 -10.29
N ILE A 43 5.08 5.48 -9.99
CA ILE A 43 6.08 5.66 -8.93
C ILE A 43 7.36 6.35 -9.43
N GLU A 44 7.54 6.50 -10.74
CA GLU A 44 8.68 7.18 -11.38
C GLU A 44 8.48 8.71 -11.50
N VAL A 45 7.33 9.24 -11.06
CA VAL A 45 7.04 10.69 -11.09
C VAL A 45 7.22 11.39 -9.73
N TYR A 46 7.90 10.76 -8.77
CA TYR A 46 8.29 11.37 -7.50
C TYR A 46 9.74 11.07 -7.12
#